data_AF-A0ABD7BKA7-F1
#
_entry.id   AF-A0ABD7BKA7-F1
#
_cell.length_a   1.000
_cell.length_b   1.000
_cell.length_c   1.000
_cell.angle_alpha   90.00
_cell.angle_beta   90.00
_cell.angle_gamma   90.00
#
_symmetry.space_group_name_H-M   'P 1'
#
loop_
_entity.id
_entity.type
_entity.pdbx_description
1 polymer ?
#
loop_
_entity_poly.entity_id
_entity_poly.type
_entity_poly.pdbx_seq_one_letter_code
_entity_poly.pdbx_strand_id
1 'polypeptide(L)'
;MKLEDCWKLSPLADEVFSSWLYRQSLHSRWSDKITALNGLFESPEYTASYFDPDYDIEGEDFLRCCRNADVDVCSAQQLFVRPSCWATPRKFRQAYCMLCMEESYQVCGAPIYKRSWGLMMAPFCMVHRVLLRNGNYTHKNTMNLGVSLFKQHWSSRAERIDFEVLDRLYPWLPLAMKVQQEIGQSDGDFVRDELKVLMQLFLSHQLDFVSNEVSRNVWGRVGGVFSTVPISARSAIHLNAISACTVVRAKALCYLGRTLDLITDQEMRTGFGDSSFMPNDLDSMIAHLAGGWKSDVISITCNRLQAFSGRDTKQSVRVFVEALSHALKV
;
A
#
# COMPACT_ATOMS: atom_id res chain seq x y z
N MET A 1 -2.34 -33.81 12.26
CA MET A 1 -1.62 -32.67 12.85
C MET A 1 -2.56 -31.98 13.82
N LYS A 2 -2.15 -31.72 15.07
CA LYS A 2 -3.00 -30.97 16.01
C LYS A 2 -2.91 -29.48 15.64
N LEU A 3 -3.98 -28.73 15.86
CA LEU A 3 -4.03 -27.29 15.54
C LEU A 3 -2.90 -26.50 16.24
N GLU A 4 -2.54 -26.94 17.45
CA GLU A 4 -1.42 -26.39 18.23
C GLU A 4 -0.05 -26.57 17.55
N ASP A 5 0.14 -27.63 16.75
CA ASP A 5 1.37 -27.86 16.00
C ASP A 5 1.48 -26.87 14.83
N CYS A 6 0.34 -26.54 14.21
CA CYS A 6 0.24 -25.58 13.10
C CYS A 6 0.61 -24.16 13.54
N TRP A 7 0.25 -23.78 14.77
CA TRP A 7 0.54 -22.44 15.29
C TRP A 7 2.03 -22.23 15.61
N LYS A 8 2.77 -23.29 15.92
CA LYS A 8 4.22 -23.24 16.21
C LYS A 8 5.12 -23.15 14.98
N LEU A 9 4.56 -23.26 13.79
CA LEU A 9 5.34 -23.13 12.56
C LEU A 9 6.07 -21.78 12.54
N SER A 10 7.28 -21.78 11.99
CA SER A 10 8.03 -20.58 11.64
C SER A 10 7.15 -19.57 10.87
N PRO A 11 7.53 -18.29 10.83
CA PRO A 11 6.82 -17.31 10.02
C PRO A 11 6.66 -17.82 8.58
N LEU A 12 5.45 -17.70 8.05
CA LEU A 12 5.19 -18.05 6.65
C LEU A 12 5.82 -17.00 5.73
N ALA A 13 6.01 -17.35 4.45
CA ALA A 13 6.60 -16.44 3.48
C ALA A 13 5.84 -15.11 3.43
N ASP A 14 6.58 -14.02 3.62
CA ASP A 14 6.08 -12.64 3.66
C ASP A 14 5.07 -12.35 4.78
N GLU A 15 4.94 -13.22 5.80
CA GLU A 15 4.15 -12.95 7.00
C GLU A 15 4.74 -11.78 7.80
N VAL A 16 3.89 -10.86 8.29
CA VAL A 16 4.34 -9.78 9.17
C VAL A 16 4.53 -10.24 10.61
N PHE A 17 5.43 -9.58 11.35
CA PHE A 17 5.77 -9.94 12.72
C PHE A 17 4.54 -9.99 13.64
N SER A 18 3.65 -9.01 13.56
CA SER A 18 2.46 -8.99 14.41
C SER A 18 1.47 -10.12 14.14
N SER A 19 1.33 -10.53 12.87
CA SER A 19 0.52 -11.69 12.46
C SER A 19 1.10 -12.98 13.02
N TRP A 20 2.42 -13.14 12.94
CA TRP A 20 3.11 -14.30 13.48
C TRP A 20 3.01 -14.35 15.02
N LEU A 21 3.20 -13.23 15.71
CA LEU A 21 3.01 -13.13 17.17
C LEU A 21 1.60 -13.49 17.60
N TYR A 22 0.57 -13.02 16.86
CA TYR A 22 -0.81 -13.42 17.12
C TYR A 22 -1.00 -14.94 17.00
N ARG A 23 -0.41 -15.54 15.97
CA ARG A 23 -0.48 -17.00 15.78
C ARG A 23 0.22 -17.75 16.92
N GLN A 24 1.39 -17.31 17.35
CA GLN A 24 2.07 -17.85 18.54
C GLN A 24 1.21 -17.69 19.80
N SER A 25 0.46 -16.59 19.90
CA SER A 25 -0.38 -16.31 21.06
C SER A 25 -1.61 -17.22 21.18
N LEU A 26 -2.01 -17.90 20.11
CA LEU A 26 -3.09 -18.89 20.16
C LEU A 26 -2.68 -20.15 20.95
N HIS A 27 -1.39 -20.35 21.17
CA HIS A 27 -0.89 -21.45 21.98
C HIS A 27 -0.93 -21.11 23.49
N SER A 28 -1.36 -22.07 24.32
CA SER A 28 -1.58 -21.91 25.76
C SER A 28 -0.38 -21.33 26.54
N ARG A 29 0.85 -21.57 26.09
CA ARG A 29 2.09 -21.03 26.69
C ARG A 29 2.16 -19.48 26.69
N TRP A 30 1.34 -18.79 25.89
CA TRP A 30 1.41 -17.35 25.70
C TRP A 30 0.24 -16.58 26.32
N SER A 31 -0.74 -17.25 26.96
CA SER A 31 -1.94 -16.61 27.52
C SER A 31 -1.63 -15.42 28.41
N ASP A 32 -0.61 -15.55 29.27
CA ASP A 32 -0.28 -14.56 30.29
C ASP A 32 0.57 -13.40 29.72
N LYS A 33 1.16 -13.61 28.53
CA LYS A 33 2.04 -12.66 27.84
C LYS A 33 1.28 -11.76 26.85
N ILE A 34 0.06 -12.16 26.45
CA ILE A 34 -0.78 -11.44 25.49
C ILE A 34 -1.10 -10.02 25.95
N THR A 35 -1.39 -9.82 27.23
CA THR A 35 -1.76 -8.50 27.75
C THR A 35 -0.62 -7.50 27.61
N ALA A 36 0.60 -7.91 27.95
CA ALA A 36 1.79 -7.07 27.82
C ALA A 36 2.12 -6.78 26.35
N LEU A 37 1.90 -7.74 25.45
CA LEU A 37 2.07 -7.54 24.02
C LEU A 37 1.01 -6.57 23.48
N ASN A 38 -0.27 -6.77 23.75
CA ASN A 38 -1.37 -5.91 23.26
C ASN A 38 -1.14 -4.43 23.59
N GLY A 39 -0.66 -4.10 24.79
CA GLY A 39 -0.36 -2.72 25.18
C GLY A 39 0.68 -2.02 24.28
N LEU A 40 1.55 -2.78 23.61
CA LEU A 40 2.55 -2.24 22.67
C LEU A 40 1.93 -1.85 21.32
N PHE A 41 0.80 -2.46 20.95
CA PHE A 41 0.11 -2.20 19.67
C PHE A 41 -0.96 -1.11 19.79
N GLU A 42 -1.38 -0.78 21.02
CA GLU A 42 -2.43 0.23 21.28
C GLU A 42 -1.92 1.68 21.32
N SER A 43 -0.62 1.92 21.09
CA SER A 43 -0.05 3.27 21.04
C SER A 43 -0.71 4.13 19.95
N PRO A 44 -1.10 5.39 20.23
CA PRO A 44 -1.68 6.26 19.22
C PRO A 44 -0.67 6.56 18.11
N GLU A 45 -1.10 6.29 16.88
CA GLU A 45 -0.40 6.67 15.66
C GLU A 45 -0.28 8.20 15.61
N TYR A 46 0.91 8.73 15.30
CA TYR A 46 1.32 10.15 15.35
C TYR A 46 1.82 10.72 16.68
N THR A 47 2.02 9.89 17.69
CA THR A 47 2.87 10.29 18.82
C THR A 47 4.35 10.15 18.45
N ALA A 48 5.24 10.89 19.13
CA ALA A 48 6.68 10.75 18.94
C ALA A 48 7.20 9.33 19.26
N SER A 49 6.37 8.53 19.94
CA SER A 49 6.58 7.14 20.33
C SER A 49 5.74 6.15 19.51
N TYR A 50 5.37 6.49 18.27
CA TYR A 50 4.68 5.53 17.40
C TYR A 50 5.68 4.46 16.97
N PHE A 51 5.27 3.20 17.13
CA PHE A 51 6.03 2.02 16.79
C PHE A 51 5.20 1.16 15.85
N ASP A 52 5.77 0.82 14.69
CA ASP A 52 5.17 -0.11 13.75
C ASP A 52 5.84 -1.49 13.79
N PRO A 53 5.31 -2.47 14.52
CA PRO A 53 5.99 -3.75 14.73
C PRO A 53 6.20 -4.57 13.45
N ASP A 54 5.55 -4.22 12.34
CA ASP A 54 5.70 -4.94 11.07
C ASP A 54 6.79 -4.33 10.16
N TYR A 55 7.24 -3.10 10.45
CA TYR A 55 8.16 -2.32 9.59
C TYR A 55 9.32 -1.68 10.36
N ASP A 56 9.18 -1.47 11.67
CA ASP A 56 10.21 -1.00 12.59
C ASP A 56 10.82 -2.20 13.32
N ILE A 57 11.55 -3.06 12.58
CA ILE A 57 12.16 -4.29 13.11
C ILE A 57 13.47 -4.02 13.89
N GLU A 58 13.57 -2.82 14.43
CA GLU A 58 14.74 -2.27 15.12
C GLU A 58 14.26 -1.32 16.23
N GLY A 59 15.09 -1.11 17.26
CA GLY A 59 14.78 -0.18 18.36
C GLY A 59 14.11 -0.80 19.58
N GLU A 60 13.96 0.00 20.64
CA GLU A 60 13.62 -0.50 21.99
C GLU A 60 12.24 -1.16 22.05
N ASP A 61 11.26 -0.66 21.30
CA ASP A 61 9.92 -1.23 21.27
C ASP A 61 9.87 -2.62 20.62
N PHE A 62 10.66 -2.83 19.56
CA PHE A 62 10.84 -4.15 18.96
C PHE A 62 11.57 -5.11 19.91
N LEU A 63 12.63 -4.65 20.58
CA LEU A 63 13.34 -5.44 21.59
C LEU A 63 12.40 -5.84 22.74
N ARG A 64 11.53 -4.93 23.17
CA ARG A 64 10.51 -5.18 24.18
C ARG A 64 9.48 -6.20 23.72
N CYS A 65 9.05 -6.15 22.46
CA CYS A 65 8.20 -7.20 21.87
C CYS A 65 8.89 -8.57 21.94
N CYS A 66 10.14 -8.66 21.49
CA CYS A 66 10.90 -9.91 21.49
C CYS A 66 11.08 -10.49 22.90
N ARG A 67 11.43 -9.65 23.90
CA ARG A 67 11.54 -10.08 25.30
C ARG A 67 10.21 -10.58 25.87
N ASN A 68 9.12 -9.85 25.63
CA ASN A 68 7.79 -10.26 26.09
C ASN A 68 7.33 -11.55 25.40
N ALA A 69 7.72 -11.74 24.14
CA ALA A 69 7.43 -12.93 23.34
C ALA A 69 8.37 -14.11 23.62
N ASP A 70 9.47 -13.93 24.37
CA ASP A 70 10.53 -14.96 24.53
C ASP A 70 11.10 -15.40 23.18
N VAL A 71 11.33 -14.43 22.30
CA VAL A 71 11.87 -14.60 20.94
C VAL A 71 13.27 -14.01 20.88
N ASP A 72 14.21 -14.78 20.32
CA ASP A 72 15.56 -14.29 20.05
C ASP A 72 15.54 -13.14 19.03
N VAL A 73 16.14 -12.02 19.38
CA VAL A 73 16.12 -10.78 18.59
C VAL A 73 16.82 -10.99 17.25
N CYS A 74 17.99 -11.62 17.25
CA CYS A 74 18.77 -11.87 16.03
C CYS A 74 17.98 -12.73 15.05
N SER A 75 17.35 -13.79 15.55
CA SER A 75 16.47 -14.67 14.76
C SER A 75 15.26 -13.90 14.21
N ALA A 76 14.63 -13.05 15.01
CA ALA A 76 13.50 -12.24 14.55
C ALA A 76 13.91 -11.24 13.45
N GLN A 77 15.05 -10.56 13.59
CA GLN A 77 15.56 -9.64 12.57
C GLN A 77 15.92 -10.35 11.25
N GLN A 78 16.41 -11.59 11.31
CA GLN A 78 16.66 -12.39 10.11
C GLN A 78 15.38 -12.83 9.41
N LEU A 79 14.34 -13.16 10.17
CA LEU A 79 13.05 -13.61 9.64
C LEU A 79 12.19 -12.46 9.13
N PHE A 80 12.27 -11.30 9.78
CA PHE A 80 11.48 -10.12 9.48
C PHE A 80 12.38 -8.98 9.03
N VAL A 81 12.50 -8.82 7.71
CA VAL A 81 13.28 -7.74 7.12
C VAL A 81 12.42 -6.49 6.97
N ARG A 82 12.97 -5.34 7.38
CA ARG A 82 12.40 -4.02 7.10
C ARG A 82 12.37 -3.79 5.59
N PRO A 83 11.19 -3.61 4.99
CA PRO A 83 11.14 -3.30 3.58
C PRO A 83 11.64 -1.88 3.39
N SER A 84 12.49 -1.70 2.40
CA SER A 84 13.10 -0.42 2.06
C SER A 84 12.15 0.51 1.28
N CYS A 85 10.90 0.10 1.05
CA CYS A 85 9.90 0.85 0.28
C CYS A 85 8.85 1.53 1.16
N TRP A 86 8.07 2.42 0.54
CA TRP A 86 7.07 3.22 1.24
C TRP A 86 5.88 2.36 1.72
N ALA A 87 5.82 2.14 3.03
CA ALA A 87 4.76 1.39 3.69
C ALA A 87 3.53 2.27 4.01
N THR A 88 2.35 1.68 3.88
CA THR A 88 1.09 2.19 4.44
C THR A 88 1.15 2.09 5.96
N PRO A 89 0.88 3.18 6.70
CA PRO A 89 0.82 3.15 8.16
C PRO A 89 -0.27 2.20 8.68
N ARG A 90 -0.08 1.63 9.87
CA ARG A 90 -0.81 0.45 10.34
C ARG A 90 -2.33 0.63 10.34
N LYS A 91 -2.86 1.75 10.83
CA LYS A 91 -4.32 1.99 10.83
C LYS A 91 -4.97 2.07 9.45
N PHE A 92 -4.17 2.29 8.41
CA PHE A 92 -4.62 2.35 7.02
C PHE A 92 -4.38 1.04 6.25
N ARG A 93 -3.80 0.03 6.90
CA ARG A 93 -3.61 -1.30 6.30
C ARG A 93 -4.92 -2.05 6.23
N GLN A 94 -5.51 -2.01 5.04
CA GLN A 94 -6.78 -2.67 4.74
C GLN A 94 -6.67 -3.61 3.55
N ALA A 95 -5.55 -3.58 2.84
CA ALA A 95 -5.34 -4.40 1.65
C ALA A 95 -5.07 -5.84 2.05
N TYR A 96 -5.70 -6.80 1.37
CA TYR A 96 -5.46 -8.23 1.56
C TYR A 96 -5.79 -9.05 0.32
N CYS A 97 -5.21 -10.26 0.24
CA CYS A 97 -5.58 -11.27 -0.75
C CYS A 97 -6.31 -12.43 -0.06
N MET A 98 -7.56 -12.69 -0.43
CA MET A 98 -8.34 -13.79 0.16
C MET A 98 -7.75 -15.16 -0.12
N LEU A 99 -7.22 -15.39 -1.32
CA LEU A 99 -6.61 -16.67 -1.69
C LEU A 99 -5.42 -16.98 -0.78
N CYS A 100 -4.53 -16.02 -0.53
CA CYS A 100 -3.45 -16.18 0.45
C CYS A 100 -3.95 -16.42 1.89
N MET A 101 -5.05 -15.77 2.29
CA MET A 101 -5.63 -16.00 3.63
C MET A 101 -6.20 -17.42 3.76
N GLU A 102 -6.87 -17.93 2.74
CA GLU A 102 -7.38 -19.30 2.68
C GLU A 102 -6.24 -20.33 2.68
N GLU A 103 -5.20 -20.11 1.86
CA GLU A 103 -4.00 -20.95 1.82
C GLU A 103 -3.28 -20.98 3.18
N SER A 104 -3.07 -19.82 3.80
CA SER A 104 -2.43 -19.75 5.11
C SER A 104 -3.27 -20.43 6.19
N TYR A 105 -4.61 -20.29 6.14
CA TYR A 105 -5.50 -21.02 7.03
C TYR A 105 -5.36 -22.54 6.88
N GLN A 106 -5.22 -23.05 5.65
CA GLN A 106 -4.99 -24.48 5.41
C GLN A 106 -3.64 -24.96 5.95
N VAL A 107 -2.60 -24.12 5.89
CA VAL A 107 -1.24 -24.46 6.34
C VAL A 107 -1.09 -24.36 7.87
N CYS A 108 -1.46 -23.22 8.44
CA CYS A 108 -1.17 -22.90 9.84
C CYS A 108 -2.42 -22.73 10.71
N GLY A 109 -3.63 -22.98 10.20
CA GLY A 109 -4.87 -22.90 10.96
C GLY A 109 -5.34 -21.48 11.29
N ALA A 110 -4.72 -20.45 10.69
CA ALA A 110 -5.08 -19.05 10.87
C ALA A 110 -4.78 -18.23 9.59
N PRO A 111 -5.63 -17.26 9.22
CA PRO A 111 -5.31 -16.33 8.14
C PRO A 111 -4.18 -15.39 8.57
N ILE A 112 -3.16 -15.25 7.73
CA ILE A 112 -2.03 -14.36 7.99
C ILE A 112 -2.19 -13.01 7.29
N TYR A 113 -1.50 -12.00 7.81
CA TYR A 113 -1.30 -10.73 7.10
C TYR A 113 0.09 -10.71 6.45
N LYS A 114 0.18 -10.34 5.17
CA LYS A 114 1.45 -10.27 4.45
C LYS A 114 2.03 -8.86 4.41
N ARG A 115 3.35 -8.75 4.48
CA ARG A 115 4.10 -7.49 4.47
C ARG A 115 3.96 -6.77 3.13
N SER A 116 3.94 -7.50 2.02
CA SER A 116 3.74 -6.90 0.69
C SER A 116 2.41 -6.14 0.57
N TRP A 117 1.36 -6.55 1.29
CA TRP A 117 0.05 -5.89 1.22
C TRP A 117 0.04 -4.50 1.86
N GLY A 118 0.95 -4.24 2.81
CA GLY A 118 1.11 -2.93 3.42
C GLY A 118 2.00 -1.98 2.61
N LEU A 119 2.39 -2.31 1.38
CA LEU A 119 3.23 -1.44 0.55
C LEU A 119 2.39 -0.56 -0.38
N MET A 120 2.74 0.73 -0.47
CA MET A 120 1.99 1.69 -1.28
C MET A 120 2.03 1.38 -2.79
N MET A 121 3.15 0.83 -3.25
CA MET A 121 3.38 0.49 -4.66
C MET A 121 3.05 -0.99 -4.98
N ALA A 122 2.42 -1.72 -4.06
CA ALA A 122 2.03 -3.11 -4.26
C ALA A 122 0.51 -3.36 -4.14
N PRO A 123 -0.35 -2.70 -4.94
CA PRO A 123 -1.79 -2.94 -4.92
C PRO A 123 -2.22 -4.33 -5.41
N PHE A 124 -1.34 -5.11 -6.04
CA PHE A 124 -1.61 -6.49 -6.48
C PHE A 124 -0.90 -7.53 -5.60
N CYS A 125 -1.55 -8.68 -5.39
CA CYS A 125 -0.93 -9.83 -4.77
C CYS A 125 0.20 -10.38 -5.66
N MET A 126 1.42 -10.49 -5.14
CA MET A 126 2.56 -11.03 -5.87
C MET A 126 2.43 -12.53 -6.20
N VAL A 127 1.64 -13.27 -5.42
CA VAL A 127 1.45 -14.72 -5.59
C VAL A 127 0.34 -14.99 -6.60
N HIS A 128 -0.87 -14.50 -6.31
CA HIS A 128 -2.06 -14.80 -7.11
C HIS A 128 -2.30 -13.84 -8.27
N ARG A 129 -1.53 -12.75 -8.38
CA ARG A 129 -1.63 -11.76 -9.47
C ARG A 129 -3.03 -11.14 -9.59
N VAL A 130 -3.66 -10.93 -8.44
CA VAL A 130 -4.98 -10.30 -8.33
C VAL A 130 -4.88 -8.99 -7.59
N LEU A 131 -5.75 -8.02 -7.92
CA LEU A 131 -5.86 -6.78 -7.17
C LEU A 131 -6.23 -7.10 -5.71
N LEU A 132 -5.51 -6.52 -4.75
CA LEU A 132 -5.80 -6.70 -3.34
C LEU A 132 -7.17 -6.09 -3.01
N ARG A 133 -7.94 -6.80 -2.19
CA ARG A 133 -9.22 -6.31 -1.66
C ARG A 133 -8.97 -5.32 -0.53
N ASN A 134 -9.88 -4.38 -0.32
CA ASN A 134 -9.86 -3.48 0.83
C ASN A 134 -10.88 -3.92 1.89
N GLY A 135 -10.44 -3.92 3.16
CA GLY A 135 -11.30 -4.06 4.34
C GLY A 135 -11.81 -2.71 4.86
N ASN A 136 -12.57 -2.74 5.95
CA ASN A 136 -13.17 -1.54 6.54
C ASN A 136 -12.16 -0.73 7.33
N TYR A 137 -12.43 0.57 7.45
CA TYR A 137 -11.62 1.56 8.16
C TYR A 137 -11.64 1.46 9.71
N THR A 138 -12.23 0.40 10.28
CA THR A 138 -12.58 0.35 11.71
C THR A 138 -11.61 -0.45 12.58
N HIS A 139 -10.45 -0.84 12.06
CA HIS A 139 -9.55 -1.73 12.80
C HIS A 139 -8.69 -0.95 13.79
N LYS A 140 -8.76 -1.35 15.06
CA LYS A 140 -7.77 -0.97 16.07
C LYS A 140 -6.41 -1.53 15.66
N ASN A 141 -5.33 -0.85 16.03
CA ASN A 141 -3.96 -1.36 15.84
C ASN A 141 -3.77 -2.61 16.73
N THR A 142 -4.11 -3.78 16.21
CA THR A 142 -4.04 -5.07 16.93
C THR A 142 -3.13 -6.05 16.20
N MET A 143 -2.62 -7.06 16.93
CA MET A 143 -1.81 -8.13 16.33
C MET A 143 -2.59 -9.00 15.33
N ASN A 144 -3.92 -9.05 15.44
CA ASN A 144 -4.78 -9.97 14.70
C ASN A 144 -5.39 -9.38 13.41
N LEU A 145 -4.72 -8.41 12.78
CA LEU A 145 -5.24 -7.70 11.60
C LEU A 145 -5.71 -8.67 10.49
N GLY A 146 -4.93 -9.70 10.17
CA GLY A 146 -5.28 -10.71 9.16
C GLY A 146 -6.60 -11.43 9.48
N VAL A 147 -6.78 -11.85 10.74
CA VAL A 147 -8.02 -12.48 11.21
C VAL A 147 -9.20 -11.53 11.16
N SER A 148 -9.00 -10.28 11.58
CA SER A 148 -10.06 -9.27 11.58
C SER A 148 -10.56 -8.99 10.16
N LEU A 149 -9.65 -8.83 9.19
CA LEU A 149 -9.99 -8.66 7.77
C LEU A 149 -10.68 -9.90 7.20
N PHE A 150 -10.20 -11.10 7.52
CA PHE A 150 -10.80 -12.36 7.07
C PHE A 150 -12.22 -12.55 7.61
N LYS A 151 -12.43 -12.34 8.92
CA LYS A 151 -13.77 -12.39 9.54
C LYS A 151 -14.71 -11.38 8.93
N GLN A 152 -14.21 -10.19 8.67
CA GLN A 152 -14.98 -9.11 8.05
C GLN A 152 -15.45 -9.52 6.65
N HIS A 153 -14.55 -10.05 5.82
CA HIS A 153 -14.85 -10.55 4.48
C HIS A 153 -15.92 -11.67 4.54
N TRP A 154 -15.77 -12.62 5.47
CA TRP A 154 -16.71 -13.71 5.63
C TRP A 154 -18.11 -13.23 6.06
N SER A 155 -18.17 -12.19 6.89
CA SER A 155 -19.42 -11.63 7.40
C SER A 155 -20.11 -10.74 6.36
N SER A 156 -19.34 -10.08 5.48
CA SER A 156 -19.85 -9.22 4.42
C SER A 156 -20.26 -10.02 3.18
N ARG A 157 -21.00 -11.12 3.31
CA ARG A 157 -21.45 -11.98 2.17
C ARG A 157 -22.15 -11.25 1.01
N ALA A 158 -22.46 -9.96 1.16
CA ALA A 158 -22.78 -9.06 0.07
C ALA A 158 -21.49 -8.69 -0.71
N GLU A 159 -21.43 -9.12 -1.97
CA GLU A 159 -20.46 -8.69 -3.00
C GLU A 159 -19.12 -9.43 -2.99
N ARG A 160 -19.17 -10.72 -3.38
CA ARG A 160 -18.07 -11.29 -4.16
C ARG A 160 -17.97 -10.50 -5.47
N ILE A 161 -17.21 -9.41 -5.46
CA ILE A 161 -16.83 -8.78 -6.72
C ILE A 161 -15.99 -9.81 -7.47
N ASP A 162 -16.55 -10.21 -8.60
CA ASP A 162 -15.92 -11.07 -9.58
C ASP A 162 -14.78 -10.32 -10.23
N PHE A 163 -13.67 -11.01 -10.49
CA PHE A 163 -12.58 -10.46 -11.28
C PHE A 163 -13.06 -10.04 -12.66
N GLU A 164 -14.05 -10.74 -13.24
CA GLU A 164 -14.67 -10.34 -14.51
C GLU A 164 -15.35 -8.96 -14.45
N VAL A 165 -15.91 -8.58 -13.30
CA VAL A 165 -16.51 -7.25 -13.10
C VAL A 165 -15.42 -6.19 -12.98
N LEU A 166 -14.33 -6.49 -12.27
CA LEU A 166 -13.19 -5.58 -12.15
C LEU A 166 -12.52 -5.35 -13.51
N ASP A 167 -12.29 -6.40 -14.29
CA ASP A 167 -11.65 -6.31 -15.60
C ASP A 167 -12.49 -5.48 -16.58
N ARG A 168 -13.82 -5.59 -16.50
CA ARG A 168 -14.74 -4.77 -17.29
C ARG A 168 -14.77 -3.31 -16.86
N LEU A 169 -14.75 -3.04 -15.55
CA LEU A 169 -14.78 -1.68 -15.01
C LEU A 169 -13.43 -0.97 -15.16
N TYR A 170 -12.33 -1.72 -15.13
CA TYR A 170 -10.96 -1.24 -15.07
C TYR A 170 -10.05 -2.04 -16.02
N PRO A 171 -10.23 -1.90 -17.35
CA PRO A 171 -9.43 -2.63 -18.35
C PRO A 171 -7.93 -2.32 -18.31
N TRP A 172 -7.52 -1.26 -17.60
CA TRP A 172 -6.12 -0.89 -17.37
C TRP A 172 -5.44 -1.62 -16.20
N LEU A 173 -6.14 -2.47 -15.43
CA LEU A 173 -5.53 -3.22 -14.32
C LEU A 173 -4.34 -4.11 -14.72
N PRO A 174 -4.36 -4.83 -15.87
CA PRO A 174 -3.19 -5.60 -16.33
C PRO A 174 -1.96 -4.72 -16.56
N LEU A 175 -2.14 -3.48 -17.02
CA LEU A 175 -1.07 -2.53 -17.23
C LEU A 175 -0.45 -2.08 -15.91
N ALA A 176 -1.27 -1.78 -14.91
CA ALA A 176 -0.81 -1.45 -13.56
C ALA A 176 -0.03 -2.62 -12.91
N MET A 177 -0.50 -3.86 -13.12
CA MET A 177 0.18 -5.05 -12.63
C MET A 177 1.55 -5.25 -13.30
N LYS A 178 1.66 -5.01 -14.61
CA LYS A 178 2.94 -4.99 -15.33
C LYS A 178 3.91 -4.00 -14.67
N VAL A 179 3.46 -2.77 -14.42
CA VAL A 179 4.30 -1.75 -13.76
C VAL A 179 4.77 -2.18 -12.37
N GLN A 180 3.89 -2.77 -11.54
CA GLN A 180 4.28 -3.29 -10.24
C GLN A 180 5.40 -4.36 -10.34
N GLN A 181 5.32 -5.25 -11.33
CA GLN A 181 6.32 -6.29 -11.55
C GLN A 181 7.68 -5.71 -11.95
N GLU A 182 7.69 -4.76 -12.90
CA GLU A 182 8.91 -4.07 -13.34
C GLU A 182 9.59 -3.31 -12.19
N ILE A 183 8.81 -2.57 -11.39
CA ILE A 183 9.33 -1.88 -10.19
C ILE A 183 9.89 -2.88 -9.18
N GLY A 184 9.23 -4.03 -9.00
CA GLY A 184 9.66 -5.06 -8.05
C GLY A 184 10.92 -5.81 -8.46
N GLN A 185 11.24 -5.88 -9.75
CA GLN A 185 12.43 -6.56 -10.29
C GLN A 185 13.65 -5.64 -10.39
N SER A 186 13.43 -4.33 -10.39
CA SER A 186 14.49 -3.33 -10.50
C SER A 186 15.20 -3.16 -9.15
N ASP A 187 16.20 -4.00 -8.89
CA ASP A 187 17.02 -3.93 -7.67
C ASP A 187 17.88 -2.66 -7.65
N GLY A 188 17.35 -1.59 -7.05
CA GLY A 188 18.13 -0.38 -6.74
C GLY A 188 18.22 0.68 -7.85
N ASP A 189 17.68 0.41 -9.04
CA ASP A 189 17.68 1.36 -10.17
C ASP A 189 16.79 2.60 -9.94
N PHE A 190 15.93 2.57 -8.92
CA PHE A 190 15.06 3.68 -8.57
C PHE A 190 15.46 4.28 -7.23
N VAL A 191 15.65 5.61 -7.18
CA VAL A 191 15.71 6.32 -5.91
C VAL A 191 14.32 6.23 -5.28
N ARG A 192 14.21 5.44 -4.22
CA ARG A 192 12.93 5.09 -3.59
C ARG A 192 12.13 6.31 -3.11
N ASP A 193 12.82 7.41 -2.81
CA ASP A 193 12.20 8.69 -2.45
C ASP A 193 11.57 9.40 -3.66
N GLU A 194 12.18 9.36 -4.85
CA GLU A 194 11.60 9.91 -6.08
C GLU A 194 10.27 9.24 -6.41
N LEU A 195 10.26 7.90 -6.41
CA LEU A 195 9.05 7.11 -6.64
C LEU A 195 7.95 7.45 -5.64
N LYS A 196 8.33 7.65 -4.37
CA LYS A 196 7.40 8.06 -3.31
C LYS A 196 6.82 9.44 -3.59
N VAL A 197 7.61 10.42 -4.04
CA VAL A 197 7.11 11.76 -4.35
C VAL A 197 6.19 11.74 -5.58
N LEU A 198 6.56 11.02 -6.64
CA LEU A 198 5.71 10.84 -7.82
C LEU A 198 4.40 10.14 -7.47
N MET A 199 4.46 9.07 -6.67
CA MET A 199 3.27 8.37 -6.21
C MET A 199 2.38 9.27 -5.33
N GLN A 200 2.96 10.13 -4.48
CA GLN A 200 2.23 11.14 -3.71
C GLN A 200 1.54 12.17 -4.62
N LEU A 201 2.18 12.57 -5.71
CA LEU A 201 1.58 13.43 -6.73
C LEU A 201 0.33 12.76 -7.31
N PHE A 202 0.49 11.56 -7.87
CA PHE A 202 -0.59 10.87 -8.58
C PHE A 202 -1.74 10.41 -7.67
N LEU A 203 -1.50 10.28 -6.36
CA LEU A 203 -2.54 9.96 -5.37
C LEU A 203 -3.20 11.20 -4.74
N SER A 204 -2.84 12.40 -5.16
CA SER A 204 -3.45 13.61 -4.64
C SER A 204 -4.90 13.74 -5.12
N HIS A 205 -5.85 13.80 -4.19
CA HIS A 205 -7.28 13.99 -4.49
C HIS A 205 -7.60 15.32 -5.19
N GLN A 206 -6.69 16.29 -5.11
CA GLN A 206 -6.85 17.60 -5.78
C GLN A 206 -6.58 17.52 -7.28
N LEU A 207 -6.15 16.35 -7.77
CA LEU A 207 -5.94 16.06 -9.17
C LEU A 207 -7.00 15.07 -9.64
N ASP A 208 -7.51 15.27 -10.85
CA ASP A 208 -8.51 14.41 -11.46
C ASP A 208 -7.99 12.99 -11.81
N PHE A 209 -6.70 12.72 -11.52
CA PHE A 209 -6.10 11.40 -11.70
C PHE A 209 -6.83 10.29 -10.93
N VAL A 210 -7.49 10.59 -9.81
CA VAL A 210 -8.03 9.57 -8.90
C VAL A 210 -9.50 9.76 -8.53
N SER A 211 -10.17 10.77 -9.09
CA SER A 211 -11.50 11.23 -8.63
C SER A 211 -12.66 10.28 -8.96
N ASN A 212 -12.61 9.57 -10.10
CA ASN A 212 -13.71 8.72 -10.55
C ASN A 212 -13.81 7.36 -9.84
N GLU A 213 -12.68 6.78 -9.42
CA GLU A 213 -12.68 5.47 -8.77
C GLU A 213 -13.12 5.56 -7.31
N VAL A 214 -12.85 6.70 -6.68
CA VAL A 214 -13.24 7.04 -5.31
C VAL A 214 -14.75 6.95 -5.11
N SER A 215 -15.52 7.44 -6.09
CA SER A 215 -16.98 7.52 -6.01
C SER A 215 -17.68 6.20 -6.31
N ARG A 216 -17.00 5.26 -6.98
CA ARG A 216 -17.60 4.01 -7.47
C ARG A 216 -17.74 2.92 -6.41
N ASN A 217 -17.20 3.13 -5.20
CA ASN A 217 -17.32 2.23 -4.06
C ASN A 217 -17.17 0.74 -4.45
N VAL A 218 -16.13 0.45 -5.24
CA VAL A 218 -15.96 -0.81 -5.98
C VAL A 218 -16.03 -2.03 -5.08
N TRP A 219 -15.59 -1.89 -3.83
CA TRP A 219 -15.55 -2.95 -2.82
C TRP A 219 -16.81 -3.01 -1.93
N GLY A 220 -17.92 -2.39 -2.34
CA GLY A 220 -19.17 -2.32 -1.58
C GLY A 220 -19.06 -1.38 -0.38
N ARG A 221 -19.92 -1.49 0.65
CA ARG A 221 -19.85 -0.69 1.92
C ARG A 221 -18.50 -0.75 2.65
N VAL A 222 -17.56 -1.50 2.09
CA VAL A 222 -16.23 -1.82 2.59
C VAL A 222 -15.13 -0.88 2.08
N GLY A 223 -15.41 -0.07 1.05
CA GLY A 223 -14.40 0.68 0.30
C GLY A 223 -14.60 2.19 0.31
N GLY A 224 -14.59 2.82 1.49
CA GLY A 224 -14.51 4.29 1.59
C GLY A 224 -13.12 4.78 1.17
N VAL A 225 -13.05 5.55 0.09
CA VAL A 225 -11.81 6.13 -0.43
C VAL A 225 -11.72 7.57 0.08
N PHE A 226 -10.69 7.81 0.88
CA PHE A 226 -10.36 9.08 1.56
C PHE A 226 -11.24 9.43 2.78
N SER A 227 -10.55 9.87 3.84
CA SER A 227 -11.19 10.49 5.00
C SER A 227 -11.74 11.86 4.58
N THR A 228 -13.03 12.11 4.80
CA THR A 228 -13.69 13.40 4.54
C THR A 228 -13.30 14.50 5.54
N VAL A 229 -12.29 14.25 6.38
CA VAL A 229 -11.85 15.20 7.40
C VAL A 229 -11.07 16.34 6.73
N PRO A 230 -11.43 17.61 6.96
CA PRO A 230 -10.68 18.74 6.44
C PRO A 230 -9.27 18.77 7.03
N ILE A 231 -8.27 18.70 6.17
CA ILE A 231 -6.84 18.66 6.50
C ILE A 231 -6.10 19.72 5.69
N SER A 232 -5.00 20.26 6.23
CA SER A 232 -4.15 21.20 5.48
C SER A 232 -3.60 20.57 4.22
N ALA A 233 -3.29 21.36 3.18
CA ALA A 233 -2.75 20.86 1.91
C ALA A 233 -1.49 19.98 2.11
N ARG A 234 -0.59 20.37 3.01
CA ARG A 234 0.61 19.58 3.35
C ARG A 234 0.27 18.23 3.98
N SER A 235 -0.68 18.19 4.90
CA SER A 235 -1.17 16.93 5.49
C SER A 235 -1.95 16.11 4.47
N ALA A 236 -2.63 16.75 3.51
CA ALA A 236 -3.39 16.10 2.45
C ALA A 236 -2.51 15.29 1.50
N ILE A 237 -1.32 15.78 1.14
CA ILE A 237 -0.35 15.05 0.28
C ILE A 237 -0.02 13.69 0.88
N HIS A 238 0.19 13.67 2.20
CA HIS A 238 0.56 12.46 2.91
C HIS A 238 -0.66 11.60 3.23
N LEU A 239 -1.72 12.19 3.80
CA LEU A 239 -2.88 11.47 4.32
C LEU A 239 -3.76 10.88 3.22
N ASN A 240 -3.96 11.59 2.12
CA ASN A 240 -4.73 11.04 1.00
C ASN A 240 -3.99 9.88 0.39
N ALA A 241 -2.70 10.08 0.09
CA ALA A 241 -1.93 9.03 -0.55
C ALA A 241 -1.91 7.74 0.30
N ILE A 242 -1.68 7.82 1.61
CA ILE A 242 -1.69 6.63 2.48
C ILE A 242 -3.08 6.01 2.71
N SER A 243 -4.16 6.75 2.50
CA SER A 243 -5.54 6.24 2.66
C SER A 243 -6.17 5.77 1.35
N ALA A 244 -5.48 5.93 0.21
CA ALA A 244 -5.98 5.48 -1.08
C ALA A 244 -6.27 3.97 -1.10
N CYS A 245 -7.37 3.56 -1.74
CA CYS A 245 -7.68 2.14 -1.93
C CYS A 245 -6.80 1.50 -3.02
N THR A 246 -6.82 0.17 -3.12
CA THR A 246 -5.95 -0.57 -4.06
C THR A 246 -6.21 -0.24 -5.53
N VAL A 247 -7.47 0.00 -5.93
CA VAL A 247 -7.81 0.43 -7.30
C VAL A 247 -7.16 1.78 -7.62
N VAL A 248 -7.27 2.75 -6.72
CA VAL A 248 -6.67 4.08 -6.89
C VAL A 248 -5.14 4.00 -6.93
N ARG A 249 -4.54 3.18 -6.07
CA ARG A 249 -3.09 2.90 -6.12
C ARG A 249 -2.68 2.26 -7.43
N ALA A 250 -3.45 1.29 -7.94
CA ALA A 250 -3.17 0.65 -9.23
C ALA A 250 -3.24 1.66 -10.38
N LYS A 251 -4.21 2.57 -10.38
CA LYS A 251 -4.28 3.64 -11.38
C LYS A 251 -3.08 4.57 -11.32
N ALA A 252 -2.68 4.98 -10.11
CA ALA A 252 -1.48 5.78 -9.89
C ALA A 252 -0.21 5.07 -10.37
N LEU A 253 -0.14 3.73 -10.29
CA LEU A 253 0.96 2.96 -10.88
C LEU A 253 1.01 3.09 -12.41
N CYS A 254 -0.11 3.19 -13.12
CA CYS A 254 -0.05 3.44 -14.56
C CYS A 254 0.65 4.76 -14.87
N TYR A 255 0.27 5.85 -14.17
CA TYR A 255 0.92 7.16 -14.35
C TYR A 255 2.40 7.11 -13.97
N LEU A 256 2.73 6.47 -12.85
CA LEU A 256 4.11 6.26 -12.44
C LEU A 256 4.89 5.47 -13.50
N GLY A 257 4.33 4.36 -13.97
CA GLY A 257 4.92 3.53 -15.01
C GLY A 257 5.17 4.31 -16.29
N ARG A 258 4.26 5.21 -16.68
CA ARG A 258 4.45 6.05 -17.85
C ARG A 258 5.58 7.06 -17.63
N THR A 259 5.63 7.75 -16.50
CA THR A 259 6.73 8.69 -16.17
C THR A 259 8.09 7.98 -16.12
N LEU A 260 8.10 6.69 -15.80
CA LEU A 260 9.29 5.84 -15.76
C LEU A 260 9.59 5.14 -17.10
N ASP A 261 8.84 5.40 -18.17
CA ASP A 261 8.94 4.68 -19.46
C ASP A 261 8.84 3.14 -19.33
N LEU A 262 8.11 2.64 -18.33
CA LEU A 262 7.80 1.20 -18.17
C LEU A 262 6.59 0.77 -19.03
N ILE A 263 5.78 1.75 -19.41
CA ILE A 263 4.65 1.61 -20.32
C ILE A 263 4.65 2.78 -21.30
N THR A 264 4.07 2.55 -22.47
CA THR A 264 3.98 3.52 -23.56
C THR A 264 2.68 4.32 -23.52
N ASP A 265 2.64 5.46 -24.21
CA ASP A 265 1.40 6.21 -24.43
C ASP A 265 0.35 5.37 -25.17
N GLN A 266 0.78 4.50 -26.10
CA GLN A 266 -0.13 3.61 -26.80
C GLN A 266 -0.78 2.59 -25.86
N GLU A 267 0.00 1.97 -24.97
CA GLU A 267 -0.54 1.05 -23.94
C GLU A 267 -1.51 1.77 -22.99
N MET A 268 -1.19 3.01 -22.58
CA MET A 268 -2.11 3.81 -21.77
C MET A 268 -3.41 4.14 -22.51
N ARG A 269 -3.34 4.64 -23.74
CA ARG A 269 -4.55 4.93 -24.56
C ARG A 269 -5.42 3.70 -24.75
N THR A 270 -4.82 2.54 -25.05
CA THR A 270 -5.55 1.28 -25.18
C THR A 270 -6.17 0.83 -23.87
N GLY A 271 -5.46 0.95 -22.73
CA GLY A 271 -5.96 0.52 -21.43
C GLY A 271 -7.02 1.44 -20.82
N PHE A 272 -6.90 2.75 -21.00
CA PHE A 272 -7.80 3.75 -20.42
C PHE A 272 -9.01 4.07 -21.33
N GLY A 273 -8.87 3.83 -22.63
CA GLY A 273 -9.86 4.17 -23.66
C GLY A 273 -10.12 5.68 -23.76
N ASP A 274 -11.30 6.03 -24.30
CA ASP A 274 -11.74 7.42 -24.49
C ASP A 274 -12.39 8.02 -23.22
N SER A 275 -11.96 7.59 -22.04
CA SER A 275 -12.50 8.07 -20.77
C SER A 275 -12.19 9.57 -20.62
N SER A 276 -13.20 10.44 -20.77
CA SER A 276 -13.07 11.90 -20.94
C SER A 276 -12.42 12.67 -19.77
N PHE A 277 -12.06 11.98 -18.68
CA PHE A 277 -11.54 12.57 -17.45
C PHE A 277 -10.26 11.88 -16.97
N MET A 278 -9.65 11.02 -17.79
CA MET A 278 -8.46 10.26 -17.42
C MET A 278 -7.37 10.55 -18.44
N PRO A 279 -6.27 11.22 -18.04
CA PRO A 279 -5.11 11.37 -18.89
C PRO A 279 -4.63 10.00 -19.35
N ASN A 280 -4.51 9.82 -20.66
CA ASN A 280 -4.17 8.52 -21.25
C ASN A 280 -2.84 8.56 -22.02
N ASP A 281 -2.09 9.65 -21.89
CA ASP A 281 -0.72 9.84 -22.35
C ASP A 281 0.01 10.88 -21.50
N LEU A 282 1.35 10.95 -21.67
CA LEU A 282 2.22 11.83 -20.90
C LEU A 282 1.90 13.32 -21.07
N ASP A 283 1.58 13.75 -22.29
CA ASP A 283 1.24 15.15 -22.58
C ASP A 283 -0.06 15.56 -21.88
N SER A 284 -1.08 14.70 -21.90
CA SER A 284 -2.34 14.92 -21.20
C SER A 284 -2.15 14.93 -19.67
N MET A 285 -1.23 14.11 -19.15
CA MET A 285 -0.86 14.11 -17.72
C MET A 285 -0.24 15.45 -17.32
N ILE A 286 0.72 15.96 -18.11
CA ILE A 286 1.38 17.25 -17.86
C ILE A 286 0.36 18.40 -17.97
N ALA A 287 -0.51 18.37 -18.99
CA ALA A 287 -1.55 19.38 -19.17
C ALA A 287 -2.54 19.41 -17.99
N HIS A 288 -2.94 18.24 -17.47
CA HIS A 288 -3.80 18.16 -16.28
C HIS A 288 -3.12 18.75 -15.03
N LEU A 289 -1.86 18.39 -14.80
CA LEU A 289 -1.08 18.93 -13.68
C LEU A 289 -0.92 20.45 -13.79
N ALA A 290 -0.63 20.95 -14.98
CA ALA A 290 -0.52 22.38 -15.25
C ALA A 290 -1.86 23.10 -15.07
N GLY A 291 -3.00 22.47 -15.41
CA GLY A 291 -4.33 23.02 -15.13
C GLY A 291 -4.62 23.16 -13.63
N GLY A 292 -4.11 22.22 -12.82
CA GLY A 292 -4.26 22.21 -11.37
C GLY A 292 -3.30 23.13 -10.59
N TRP A 293 -2.43 23.89 -11.28
CA TRP A 293 -1.28 24.61 -10.68
C TRP A 293 -1.59 25.56 -9.51
N LYS A 294 -2.84 26.01 -9.38
CA LYS A 294 -3.29 26.82 -8.23
C LYS A 294 -3.32 26.05 -6.91
N SER A 295 -3.09 24.74 -6.95
CA SER A 295 -2.96 23.90 -5.77
C SER A 295 -1.55 23.99 -5.17
N ASP A 296 -1.48 24.36 -3.89
CA ASP A 296 -0.24 24.30 -3.08
C ASP A 296 0.42 22.92 -3.11
N VAL A 297 -0.36 21.84 -3.32
CA VAL A 297 0.15 20.48 -3.41
C VAL A 297 1.09 20.29 -4.59
N ILE A 298 0.75 20.87 -5.75
CA ILE A 298 1.57 20.74 -6.95
C ILE A 298 2.89 21.48 -6.77
N SER A 299 2.85 22.72 -6.25
CA SER A 299 4.05 23.51 -5.99
C SER A 299 5.01 22.80 -5.01
N ILE A 300 4.50 22.32 -3.87
CA ILE A 300 5.29 21.58 -2.88
C ILE A 300 5.91 20.33 -3.50
N THR A 301 5.14 19.60 -4.31
CA THR A 301 5.59 18.34 -4.90
C THR A 301 6.63 18.58 -5.99
N CYS A 302 6.47 19.61 -6.82
CA CYS A 302 7.45 20.01 -7.83
C CYS A 302 8.77 20.42 -7.20
N ASN A 303 8.74 21.25 -6.15
CA ASN A 303 9.97 21.64 -5.43
C ASN A 303 10.70 20.42 -4.84
N ARG A 304 9.94 19.43 -4.35
CA ARG A 304 10.52 18.17 -3.85
C ARG A 304 11.13 17.34 -4.99
N LEU A 305 10.46 17.23 -6.14
CA LEU A 305 10.98 16.52 -7.30
C LEU A 305 12.24 17.18 -7.87
N GLN A 306 12.27 18.51 -7.96
CA GLN A 306 13.45 19.26 -8.41
C GLN A 306 14.68 19.04 -7.53
N ALA A 307 14.48 18.85 -6.21
CA ALA A 307 15.57 18.51 -5.29
C ALA A 307 16.19 17.13 -5.57
N PHE A 308 15.47 16.26 -6.29
CA PHE A 308 15.97 14.95 -6.68
C PHE A 308 16.58 14.89 -8.08
N SER A 309 16.36 15.88 -8.96
CA SER A 309 16.80 15.92 -10.38
C SER A 309 18.33 15.98 -10.60
N GLY A 310 19.11 15.17 -9.89
CA GLY A 310 20.55 15.02 -10.01
C GLY A 310 20.97 14.10 -11.15
N ARG A 311 22.24 13.68 -11.15
CA ARG A 311 22.81 12.79 -12.19
C ARG A 311 22.26 11.36 -12.14
N ASP A 312 21.76 10.93 -10.98
CA ASP A 312 21.33 9.55 -10.75
C ASP A 312 19.83 9.34 -11.05
N THR A 313 19.08 10.41 -11.32
CA THR A 313 17.65 10.33 -11.68
C THR A 313 17.50 9.83 -13.11
N LYS A 314 16.54 8.90 -13.31
CA LYS A 314 16.19 8.40 -14.65
C LYS A 314 15.84 9.55 -15.59
N GLN A 315 16.37 9.51 -16.82
CA GLN A 315 16.17 10.56 -17.82
C GLN A 315 14.67 10.86 -18.07
N SER A 316 13.83 9.83 -18.06
CA SER A 316 12.38 9.96 -18.24
C SER A 316 11.72 10.82 -17.15
N VAL A 317 12.15 10.65 -15.90
CA VAL A 317 11.69 11.45 -14.76
C VAL A 317 12.17 12.89 -14.89
N ARG A 318 13.43 13.10 -15.29
CA ARG A 318 13.96 14.45 -15.54
C ARG A 318 13.17 15.20 -16.61
N VAL A 319 12.93 14.55 -17.75
CA VAL A 319 12.11 15.11 -18.84
C VAL A 319 10.71 15.46 -18.35
N PHE A 320 10.08 14.58 -17.58
CA PHE A 320 8.77 14.85 -16.99
C PHE A 320 8.79 16.07 -16.03
N VAL A 321 9.78 16.15 -15.14
CA VAL A 321 9.91 17.27 -14.18
C VAL A 321 10.22 18.59 -14.89
N GLU A 322 11.06 18.58 -15.92
CA GLU A 322 11.37 19.75 -16.75
C GLU A 322 10.13 20.23 -17.50
N ALA A 323 9.39 19.32 -18.14
CA ALA A 323 8.16 19.64 -18.85
C ALA A 323 7.06 20.17 -17.91
N LEU A 324 6.95 19.58 -16.72
CA LEU A 324 6.04 20.04 -15.68
C LEU A 324 6.42 21.45 -15.18
N SER A 325 7.70 21.70 -14.91
CA SER A 325 8.18 23.02 -14.46
C SER A 325 7.90 24.10 -15.51
N HIS A 326 8.16 23.79 -16.78
CA HIS A 326 7.83 24.68 -17.91
C HIS A 326 6.33 24.97 -17.99
N ALA A 327 5.47 23.95 -17.87
CA ALA A 327 4.03 24.12 -17.92
C ALA A 327 3.48 24.94 -16.73
N LEU A 328 4.13 24.83 -15.57
CA LEU A 328 3.79 25.60 -14.35
C LEU A 328 4.38 27.01 -14.34
N LYS A 329 5.32 27.33 -15.25
CA LYS A 329 6.10 28.59 -15.29
C LYS A 329 6.92 28.82 -14.01
N VAL A 330 7.49 27.75 -13.45
CA VAL A 330 8.33 27.78 -12.23
C VAL A 330 9.76 27.42 -12.55
#